data_AF-A0A1M6GRN7-F1
#
_entry.id   AF-A0A1M6GRN7-F1
#
_cell.length_a   1.000
_cell.length_b   1.000
_cell.length_c   1.000
_cell.angle_alpha   90.00
_cell.angle_beta   90.00
_cell.angle_gamma   90.00
#
_symmetry.space_group_name_H-M   'P 1'
#
loop_
_entity.id
_entity.type
_entity.pdbx_description
1 polymer ?
#
loop_
_entity_poly.entity_id
_entity_poly.type
_entity_poly.pdbx_seq_one_letter_code
_entity_poly.pdbx_strand_id
1 'polypeptide(L)'
;MSEIIYGLYEQIINGIINENLNKVDQQLFVKDTQPLDSAESSKILAEYLAKILREILNYLEDGDSVVRDRVNLCNGILQYIAECIQKGSFSFKKDQETLKRVESFLINQDAQLLLAQVEKKASKAKALPASDKIVRPETSIAENSLFTGAVHEPSMISELKKEILSSDRIDFLISFIKWSGLRLIINELTKFTMGGGKLRVITRRNILTGSHFLSFRVRSRTLHGTTSSVDF
;
A
#
# COMPACT_ATOMS: atom_id res chain seq x y z
N MET A 1 24.78 -14.77 11.60
CA MET A 1 24.33 -14.33 12.94
C MET A 1 24.41 -12.83 12.97
N SER A 2 23.29 -12.14 13.14
CA SER A 2 23.25 -10.67 13.18
C SER A 2 23.79 -10.17 14.51
N GLU A 3 24.99 -9.60 14.51
CA GLU A 3 25.53 -8.86 15.65
C GLU A 3 24.71 -7.59 15.89
N ILE A 4 24.44 -7.25 17.15
CA ILE A 4 23.80 -5.97 17.49
C ILE A 4 24.84 -4.87 17.30
N ILE A 5 24.57 -3.94 16.39
CA ILE A 5 25.43 -2.78 16.10
C ILE A 5 25.10 -1.67 17.12
N TYR A 6 26.04 -0.80 17.46
CA TYR A 6 25.72 0.36 18.30
C TYR A 6 24.82 1.34 17.54
N GLY A 7 23.71 1.77 18.14
CA GLY A 7 22.79 2.71 17.50
C GLY A 7 21.47 2.87 18.25
N LEU A 8 20.58 3.67 17.66
CA LEU A 8 19.20 3.83 18.11
C LEU A 8 18.31 2.78 17.44
N TYR A 9 17.42 2.18 18.22
CA TYR A 9 16.53 1.12 17.79
C TYR A 9 15.09 1.43 18.16
N GLU A 10 14.17 1.19 17.22
CA GLU A 10 12.73 1.17 17.45
C GLU A 10 12.18 -0.21 17.06
N GLN A 11 12.40 -1.21 17.93
CA GLN A 11 12.02 -2.60 17.67
C GLN A 11 11.51 -3.31 18.93
N ILE A 12 10.57 -4.24 18.74
CA ILE A 12 10.12 -5.13 19.82
C ILE A 12 11.25 -6.09 20.17
N ILE A 13 11.57 -6.19 21.45
CA ILE A 13 12.54 -7.18 21.95
C ILE A 13 11.89 -8.56 21.86
N ASN A 14 12.36 -9.37 20.91
CA ASN A 14 11.96 -10.76 20.72
C ASN A 14 13.05 -11.73 21.22
N GLY A 15 12.84 -13.04 21.07
CA GLY A 15 13.79 -14.05 21.54
C GLY A 15 15.20 -13.86 20.97
N ILE A 16 15.32 -13.57 19.67
CA ILE A 16 16.60 -13.37 18.98
C ILE A 16 17.33 -12.14 19.53
N ILE A 17 16.62 -11.01 19.66
CA ILE A 17 17.20 -9.77 20.22
C ILE A 17 17.60 -10.01 21.68
N ASN A 18 16.75 -10.67 22.46
CA ASN A 18 17.02 -10.93 23.87
C ASN A 18 18.26 -11.82 24.07
N GLU A 19 18.41 -12.88 23.26
CA GLU A 19 19.61 -13.72 23.26
C GLU A 19 20.88 -12.94 22.90
N ASN A 20 20.80 -12.07 21.90
CA ASN A 20 21.94 -11.24 21.50
C ASN A 20 22.27 -10.19 22.57
N LEU A 21 21.27 -9.56 23.19
CA LEU A 21 21.46 -8.63 24.31
C LEU A 21 22.11 -9.33 25.52
N ASN A 22 21.81 -10.61 25.75
CA ASN A 22 22.40 -11.38 26.85
C ASN A 22 23.85 -11.82 26.61
N LYS A 23 24.30 -11.86 25.34
CA LYS A 23 25.69 -12.20 24.99
C LYS A 23 26.64 -11.01 25.11
N VAL A 24 26.08 -9.81 25.23
CA VAL A 24 26.82 -8.56 25.28
C VAL A 24 27.20 -8.26 26.74
N ASP A 25 28.42 -7.78 26.96
CA ASP A 25 28.89 -7.40 28.29
C ASP A 25 28.10 -6.19 28.81
N GLN A 26 27.22 -6.41 29.79
CA GLN A 26 26.34 -5.37 30.33
C GLN A 26 27.08 -4.19 30.98
N GLN A 27 28.38 -4.30 31.25
CA GLN A 27 29.18 -3.20 31.80
C GLN A 27 29.62 -2.20 30.72
N LEU A 28 29.63 -2.60 29.45
CA LEU A 28 30.08 -1.77 28.33
C LEU A 28 28.93 -1.08 27.57
N PHE A 29 27.68 -1.40 27.92
CA PHE A 29 26.50 -1.01 27.14
C PHE A 29 25.40 -0.47 28.03
N VAL A 30 24.77 0.63 27.61
CA VAL A 30 23.55 1.15 28.22
C VAL A 30 22.36 0.68 27.39
N LYS A 31 21.46 -0.06 28.03
CA LYS A 31 20.19 -0.47 27.45
C LYS A 31 19.11 0.52 27.89
N ASP A 32 18.53 1.24 26.93
CA ASP A 32 17.34 2.05 27.15
C ASP A 32 16.12 1.31 26.60
N THR A 33 15.15 1.04 27.47
CA THR A 33 13.92 0.33 27.10
C THR A 33 12.74 0.88 27.85
N GLN A 34 11.62 0.99 27.14
CA GLN A 34 10.33 1.40 27.69
C GLN A 34 9.30 0.29 27.46
N PRO A 35 8.34 0.08 28.39
CA PRO A 35 7.18 -0.76 28.10
C PRO A 35 6.39 -0.21 26.90
N LEU A 36 5.71 -1.09 26.17
CA LEU A 36 4.81 -0.70 25.09
C LEU A 36 3.70 0.18 25.65
N ASP A 37 3.50 1.34 25.01
CA ASP A 37 2.39 2.21 25.32
C ASP A 37 1.06 1.56 24.90
N SER A 38 0.03 1.66 25.74
CA SER A 38 -1.26 1.02 25.46
C SER A 38 -1.93 1.58 24.21
N ALA A 39 -1.81 2.88 23.93
CA ALA A 39 -2.44 3.51 22.77
C ALA A 39 -1.73 3.15 21.46
N GLU A 40 -0.40 3.00 21.50
CA GLU A 40 0.40 2.65 20.32
C GLU A 40 0.58 1.14 20.11
N SER A 41 0.37 0.32 21.15
CA SER A 41 0.63 -1.12 21.15
C SER A 41 -0.03 -1.86 19.99
N SER A 42 -1.28 -1.52 19.66
CA SER A 42 -2.03 -2.15 18.57
C SER A 42 -1.33 -2.01 17.22
N LYS A 43 -0.83 -0.82 16.92
CA LYS A 43 -0.10 -0.53 15.68
C LYS A 43 1.26 -1.21 15.67
N ILE A 44 2.04 -1.05 16.74
CA ILE A 44 3.40 -1.60 16.84
C ILE A 44 3.39 -3.12 16.70
N LEU A 45 2.46 -3.80 17.39
CA LEU A 45 2.33 -5.26 17.32
C LEU A 45 1.84 -5.74 15.95
N ALA A 46 0.90 -5.01 15.32
CA ALA A 46 0.42 -5.36 13.98
C ALA A 46 1.54 -5.25 12.93
N GLU A 47 2.33 -4.17 12.96
CA GLU A 47 3.47 -3.98 12.04
C GLU A 47 4.56 -5.05 12.25
N TYR A 48 4.85 -5.37 13.52
CA TYR A 48 5.78 -6.45 13.87
C TYR A 48 5.31 -7.81 13.33
N LEU A 49 4.03 -8.15 13.56
CA LEU A 49 3.46 -9.42 13.10
C LEU A 49 3.41 -9.47 11.57
N ALA A 50 3.07 -8.37 10.90
CA ALA A 50 3.06 -8.31 9.44
C ALA A 50 4.44 -8.61 8.84
N LYS A 51 5.52 -8.07 9.43
CA LYS A 51 6.89 -8.36 9.01
C LYS A 51 7.21 -9.86 9.13
N ILE A 52 6.89 -10.46 10.27
CA ILE A 52 7.15 -11.89 10.52
C ILE A 52 6.32 -12.77 9.60
N LEU A 53 5.04 -12.49 9.44
CA LEU A 53 4.17 -13.26 8.56
C LEU A 53 4.67 -13.21 7.11
N ARG A 54 5.18 -12.07 6.66
CA ARG A 54 5.80 -11.96 5.34
C ARG A 54 7.02 -12.88 5.20
N GLU A 55 7.89 -12.94 6.22
CA GLU A 55 9.03 -13.87 6.22
C GLU A 55 8.56 -15.33 6.24
N ILE A 56 7.56 -15.68 7.05
CA ILE A 56 7.00 -17.04 7.13
C ILE A 56 6.37 -17.48 5.81
N LEU A 57 5.60 -16.62 5.16
CA LEU A 57 4.95 -16.91 3.87
C LEU A 57 5.97 -17.15 2.74
N ASN A 58 7.18 -16.60 2.86
CA ASN A 58 8.28 -16.83 1.92
C ASN A 58 8.97 -18.18 2.13
N TYR A 59 8.82 -18.82 3.30
CA TYR A 59 9.35 -20.18 3.53
C TYR A 59 8.46 -21.29 2.98
N LEU A 60 7.22 -20.99 2.59
CA LEU A 60 6.35 -21.96 1.93
C LEU A 60 6.92 -22.29 0.55
N GLU A 61 7.14 -23.59 0.28
CA GLU A 61 7.81 -24.10 -0.91
C GLU A 61 7.12 -23.64 -2.21
N ASP A 62 7.94 -23.36 -3.22
CA ASP A 62 7.47 -22.97 -4.54
C ASP A 62 6.87 -24.18 -5.27
N GLY A 63 5.54 -24.15 -5.45
CA GLY A 63 4.79 -25.13 -6.22
C GLY A 63 3.44 -24.57 -6.68
N ASP A 64 2.70 -25.34 -7.48
CA ASP A 64 1.42 -24.90 -8.05
C ASP A 64 0.36 -24.58 -6.98
N SER A 65 0.51 -25.11 -5.77
CA SER A 65 -0.39 -24.86 -4.62
C SER A 65 0.07 -23.74 -3.69
N VAL A 66 1.25 -23.12 -3.90
CA VAL A 66 1.85 -22.19 -2.92
C VAL A 66 0.92 -21.05 -2.53
N VAL A 67 0.18 -20.50 -3.49
CA VAL A 67 -0.79 -19.42 -3.24
C VAL A 67 -1.95 -19.90 -2.39
N ARG A 68 -2.45 -21.12 -2.66
CA ARG A 68 -3.53 -21.74 -1.90
C ARG A 68 -3.10 -22.02 -0.47
N ASP A 69 -1.88 -22.50 -0.28
CA ASP A 69 -1.33 -22.80 1.04
C ASP A 69 -1.11 -21.53 1.86
N ARG A 70 -0.63 -20.45 1.22
CA ARG A 70 -0.58 -19.10 1.81
C ARG A 70 -1.96 -18.61 2.24
N VAL A 71 -2.98 -18.76 1.40
CA VAL A 71 -4.38 -18.39 1.73
C VAL A 71 -4.91 -19.22 2.89
N ASN A 72 -4.65 -20.52 2.90
CA ASN A 72 -5.07 -21.41 3.98
C ASN A 72 -4.43 -21.02 5.31
N LEU A 73 -3.14 -20.65 5.32
CA LEU A 73 -2.47 -20.16 6.53
C LEU A 73 -3.12 -18.87 7.05
N CYS A 74 -3.36 -17.90 6.17
CA CYS A 74 -4.04 -16.64 6.54
C CYS A 74 -5.45 -16.90 7.10
N ASN A 75 -6.23 -17.75 6.44
CA ASN A 75 -7.57 -18.11 6.90
C ASN A 75 -7.54 -18.88 8.23
N GLY A 76 -6.55 -19.74 8.44
CA GLY A 76 -6.34 -20.43 9.71
C GLY A 76 -6.07 -19.48 10.87
N ILE A 77 -5.27 -18.43 10.65
CA ILE A 77 -5.05 -17.37 11.64
C ILE A 77 -6.36 -16.62 11.96
N LEU A 78 -7.13 -16.25 10.94
CA LEU A 78 -8.43 -15.58 11.11
C LEU A 78 -9.43 -16.47 11.88
N GLN A 79 -9.47 -17.76 11.58
CA GLN A 79 -10.31 -18.73 12.30
C GLN A 79 -9.90 -18.86 13.76
N TYR A 80 -8.60 -18.91 14.05
CA TYR A 80 -8.11 -18.93 15.42
C TYR A 80 -8.52 -17.67 16.21
N ILE A 81 -8.49 -16.50 15.56
CA ILE A 81 -8.97 -15.24 16.18
C ILE A 81 -10.49 -15.32 16.43
N ALA A 82 -11.26 -15.82 15.47
CA ALA A 82 -12.71 -16.02 15.63
C ALA A 82 -13.04 -16.96 16.81
N GLU A 83 -12.30 -18.06 16.95
CA GLU A 83 -12.43 -18.97 18.09
C GLU A 83 -12.11 -18.29 19.43
N CYS A 84 -11.05 -17.46 19.48
CA CYS A 84 -10.69 -16.72 20.68
C CYS A 84 -11.80 -15.75 21.12
N ILE A 85 -12.45 -15.08 20.16
CA ILE A 85 -13.59 -14.20 20.42
C ILE A 85 -14.79 -15.00 20.96
N GLN A 86 -15.10 -16.14 20.33
CA GLN A 86 -16.21 -17.00 20.74
C GLN A 86 -16.01 -17.56 22.16
N LYS A 87 -14.78 -18.00 22.47
CA LYS A 87 -14.39 -18.52 23.79
C LYS A 87 -14.28 -17.41 24.85
N GLY A 88 -14.19 -16.14 24.45
CA GLY A 88 -13.98 -14.99 25.35
C GLY A 88 -12.57 -14.95 25.92
N SER A 89 -11.59 -15.46 25.19
CA SER A 89 -10.17 -15.43 25.56
C SER A 89 -9.59 -14.01 25.39
N PHE A 90 -8.42 -13.72 25.98
CA PHE A 90 -7.71 -12.43 25.82
C PHE A 90 -8.56 -11.16 26.08
N SER A 91 -9.53 -11.24 26.99
CA SER A 91 -10.47 -10.15 27.30
C SER A 91 -11.37 -9.73 26.14
N PHE A 92 -11.54 -10.58 25.12
CA PHE A 92 -12.56 -10.35 24.09
C PHE A 92 -13.94 -10.32 24.73
N LYS A 93 -14.70 -9.25 24.46
CA LYS A 93 -16.14 -9.23 24.73
C LYS A 93 -16.81 -10.21 23.78
N LYS A 94 -17.70 -11.06 24.31
CA LYS A 94 -18.53 -11.96 23.50
C LYS A 94 -19.52 -11.13 22.71
N ASP A 95 -19.09 -10.69 21.54
CA ASP A 95 -19.87 -9.89 20.62
C ASP A 95 -20.05 -10.65 19.29
N GLN A 96 -21.31 -10.92 18.96
CA GLN A 96 -21.66 -11.62 17.72
C GLN A 96 -21.39 -10.77 16.49
N GLU A 97 -21.41 -9.43 16.60
CA GLU A 97 -21.11 -8.56 15.47
C GLU A 97 -19.63 -8.60 15.11
N THR A 98 -18.76 -8.50 16.11
CA THR A 98 -17.30 -8.64 15.94
C THR A 98 -16.94 -10.01 15.37
N LEU A 99 -17.57 -11.09 15.85
CA LEU A 99 -17.35 -12.43 15.29
C LEU A 99 -17.71 -12.51 13.81
N LYS A 100 -18.91 -12.08 13.42
CA LYS A 100 -19.36 -12.03 12.01
C LYS A 100 -18.42 -11.17 11.15
N ARG A 101 -17.91 -10.07 11.71
CA ARG A 101 -16.96 -9.20 11.01
C ARG A 101 -15.64 -9.91 10.75
N VAL A 102 -15.10 -10.65 11.71
CA VAL A 102 -13.86 -11.42 11.51
C VAL A 102 -14.06 -12.54 10.48
N GLU A 103 -15.19 -13.24 10.53
CA GLU A 103 -15.53 -14.27 9.54
C GLU A 103 -15.66 -13.69 8.12
N SER A 104 -16.13 -12.45 7.99
CA SER A 104 -16.21 -11.75 6.70
C SER A 104 -14.84 -11.38 6.09
N PHE A 105 -13.76 -11.45 6.87
CA PHE A 105 -12.40 -11.20 6.37
C PHE A 105 -11.72 -12.43 5.78
N LEU A 106 -12.37 -13.60 5.82
CA LEU A 106 -11.83 -14.81 5.20
C LEU A 106 -11.60 -14.60 3.71
N ILE A 107 -10.44 -15.04 3.25
CA ILE A 107 -9.98 -14.90 1.87
C ILE A 107 -10.59 -16.02 1.02
N ASN A 108 -11.17 -15.66 -0.13
CA ASN A 108 -11.67 -16.64 -1.11
C ASN A 108 -10.53 -17.53 -1.61
N GLN A 109 -10.82 -18.82 -1.80
CA GLN A 109 -9.84 -19.83 -2.21
C GLN A 109 -9.21 -19.56 -3.58
N ASP A 110 -9.89 -18.80 -4.44
CA ASP A 110 -9.37 -18.39 -5.75
C ASP A 110 -8.27 -17.31 -5.68
N ALA A 111 -7.99 -16.78 -4.47
CA ALA A 111 -6.89 -15.86 -4.18
C ALA A 111 -6.79 -14.64 -5.11
N GLN A 112 -7.93 -14.07 -5.49
CA GLN A 112 -8.00 -12.99 -6.47
C GLN A 112 -7.83 -11.61 -5.83
N LEU A 113 -7.09 -10.74 -6.50
CA LEU A 113 -6.99 -9.32 -6.17
C LEU A 113 -8.00 -8.51 -6.98
N LEU A 114 -8.87 -7.77 -6.30
CA LEU A 114 -9.78 -6.83 -6.96
C LEU A 114 -8.99 -5.58 -7.40
N LEU A 115 -8.71 -5.49 -8.71
CA LEU A 115 -7.87 -4.43 -9.28
C LEU A 115 -8.65 -3.22 -9.79
N ALA A 116 -9.91 -3.40 -10.18
CA ALA A 116 -10.77 -2.32 -10.65
C ALA A 116 -12.26 -2.72 -10.59
N GLN A 117 -13.11 -1.74 -10.33
CA GLN A 117 -14.55 -1.81 -10.51
C GLN A 117 -15.01 -0.50 -11.15
N VAL A 118 -15.59 -0.57 -12.34
CA VAL A 118 -15.98 0.63 -13.12
C VAL A 118 -17.42 0.47 -13.58
N GLU A 119 -18.20 1.54 -13.49
CA GLU A 119 -19.55 1.54 -14.03
C GLU A 119 -19.53 1.37 -15.56
N LYS A 120 -20.33 0.45 -16.08
CA LYS A 120 -20.44 0.20 -17.53
C LYS A 120 -20.79 1.46 -18.34
N LYS A 121 -21.54 2.40 -17.74
CA LYS A 121 -21.94 3.68 -18.37
C LYS A 121 -20.81 4.72 -18.33
N ALA A 122 -20.09 4.83 -17.22
CA ALA A 122 -18.93 5.72 -17.08
C ALA A 122 -17.71 5.27 -17.91
N SER A 123 -17.63 3.98 -18.21
CA SER A 123 -16.57 3.38 -19.05
C SER A 123 -16.54 3.92 -20.50
N LYS A 124 -17.66 4.51 -20.98
CA LYS A 124 -17.68 5.17 -22.29
C LYS A 124 -16.93 6.52 -22.30
N ALA A 125 -16.82 7.19 -21.15
CA ALA A 125 -16.13 8.48 -21.00
C ALA A 125 -14.64 8.30 -20.63
N LYS A 126 -14.29 7.23 -19.90
CA LYS A 126 -12.90 6.83 -19.63
C LYS A 126 -12.45 5.81 -20.68
N ALA A 127 -12.16 6.33 -21.87
CA ALA A 127 -11.67 5.65 -23.06
C ALA A 127 -11.20 4.20 -22.87
N LEU A 128 -12.05 3.24 -23.27
CA LEU A 128 -11.64 1.90 -23.68
C LEU A 128 -11.02 2.02 -25.08
N PRO A 129 -9.70 1.86 -25.27
CA PRO A 129 -9.13 1.79 -26.61
C PRO A 129 -9.45 0.40 -27.19
N ALA A 130 -10.47 0.30 -28.05
CA ALA A 130 -10.78 -0.80 -28.99
C ALA A 130 -10.76 -2.26 -28.46
N SER A 131 -10.56 -2.44 -27.16
CA SER A 131 -10.47 -3.70 -26.44
C SER A 131 -11.18 -3.48 -25.11
N ASP A 132 -11.93 -4.47 -24.66
CA ASP A 132 -12.71 -4.45 -23.40
C ASP A 132 -11.84 -4.36 -22.12
N LYS A 133 -10.59 -3.90 -22.23
CA LYS A 133 -9.63 -3.83 -21.14
C LYS A 133 -9.61 -2.45 -20.50
N ILE A 134 -9.87 -2.43 -19.19
CA ILE A 134 -9.75 -1.26 -18.33
C ILE A 134 -8.29 -0.77 -18.36
N VAL A 135 -8.08 0.49 -18.69
CA VAL A 135 -6.75 1.13 -18.62
C VAL A 135 -6.39 1.33 -17.15
N ARG A 136 -5.34 0.63 -16.68
CA ARG A 136 -4.80 0.76 -15.32
C ARG A 136 -3.27 0.76 -15.36
N PRO A 137 -2.60 1.47 -14.42
CA PRO A 137 -1.18 1.26 -14.15
C PRO A 137 -0.87 -0.21 -13.84
N GLU A 138 0.31 -0.65 -14.24
CA GLU A 138 0.91 -1.91 -13.81
C GLU A 138 1.47 -1.81 -12.40
N THR A 139 1.95 -0.62 -12.00
CA THR A 139 2.41 -0.37 -10.64
C THR A 139 1.28 -0.37 -9.63
N SER A 140 1.53 -0.94 -8.45
CA SER A 140 0.57 -0.93 -7.35
C SER A 140 0.30 0.49 -6.86
N ILE A 141 -0.97 0.81 -6.65
CA ILE A 141 -1.39 2.09 -6.05
C ILE A 141 -1.03 2.13 -4.55
N ALA A 142 -0.92 0.97 -3.90
CA ALA A 142 -0.65 0.87 -2.46
C ALA A 142 0.84 1.01 -2.12
N GLU A 143 1.73 0.78 -3.09
CA GLU A 143 3.17 0.77 -2.89
C GLU A 143 3.84 1.99 -3.53
N ASN A 144 4.94 2.45 -2.95
CA ASN A 144 5.76 3.45 -3.61
C ASN A 144 6.57 2.78 -4.73
N SER A 145 6.32 3.19 -5.97
CA SER A 145 7.12 2.74 -7.11
C SER A 145 8.27 3.69 -7.38
N LEU A 146 9.50 3.17 -7.37
CA LEU A 146 10.70 3.88 -7.79
C LEU A 146 11.02 3.48 -9.23
N PHE A 147 11.05 4.45 -10.14
CA PHE A 147 11.42 4.22 -11.53
C PHE A 147 12.89 4.56 -11.72
N THR A 148 13.72 3.55 -11.99
CA THR A 148 15.16 3.70 -12.22
C THR A 148 15.52 3.70 -13.70
N GLY A 149 14.56 3.34 -14.56
CA GLY A 149 14.76 3.25 -16.01
C GLY A 149 15.43 1.95 -16.44
N ALA A 150 15.39 0.92 -15.59
CA ALA A 150 15.88 -0.41 -15.94
C ALA A 150 15.04 -1.03 -17.07
N VAL A 151 15.68 -1.87 -17.88
CA VAL A 151 15.06 -2.46 -19.10
C VAL A 151 13.82 -3.31 -18.78
N HIS A 152 13.77 -3.91 -17.59
CA HIS A 152 12.65 -4.75 -17.13
C HIS A 152 11.63 -4.00 -16.27
N GLU A 153 11.79 -2.69 -16.05
CA GLU A 153 10.81 -1.87 -15.34
C GLU A 153 9.77 -1.29 -16.33
N PRO A 154 8.49 -1.18 -15.91
CA PRO A 154 7.52 -0.45 -16.70
C PRO A 154 7.99 1.01 -16.83
N SER A 155 7.93 1.54 -18.05
CA SER A 155 8.36 2.91 -18.33
C SER A 155 7.55 3.90 -17.48
N MET A 156 8.23 4.76 -16.72
CA MET A 156 7.61 5.81 -15.91
C MET A 156 6.58 6.62 -16.72
N ILE A 157 6.89 6.95 -17.97
CA ILE A 157 5.99 7.73 -18.83
C ILE A 157 4.74 6.94 -19.21
N SER A 158 4.88 5.63 -19.45
CA SER A 158 3.76 4.74 -19.75
C SER A 158 2.82 4.61 -18.55
N GLU A 159 3.38 4.42 -17.36
CA GLU A 159 2.61 4.34 -16.12
C GLU A 159 1.93 5.66 -15.80
N LEU A 160 2.64 6.78 -15.95
CA LEU A 160 2.07 8.11 -15.76
C LEU A 160 0.89 8.38 -16.70
N LYS A 161 0.98 7.96 -17.97
CA LYS A 161 -0.14 8.07 -18.93
C LYS A 161 -1.35 7.25 -18.47
N LYS A 162 -1.14 6.01 -18.02
CA LYS A 162 -2.20 5.15 -17.51
C LYS A 162 -2.84 5.77 -16.25
N GLU A 163 -2.04 6.31 -15.33
CA GLU A 163 -2.52 7.02 -14.14
C GLU A 163 -3.39 8.23 -14.49
N ILE A 164 -2.97 9.04 -15.48
CA ILE A 164 -3.75 10.20 -15.94
C ILE A 164 -5.12 9.75 -16.46
N LEU A 165 -5.16 8.69 -17.27
CA LEU A 165 -6.40 8.21 -17.89
C LEU A 165 -7.33 7.48 -16.92
N SER A 166 -6.79 6.84 -15.88
CA SER A 166 -7.60 6.15 -14.86
C SER A 166 -8.13 7.07 -13.76
N SER A 167 -7.49 8.23 -13.56
CA SER A 167 -7.82 9.17 -12.47
C SER A 167 -9.16 9.89 -12.67
N ASP A 168 -9.78 10.31 -11.56
CA ASP A 168 -10.91 11.27 -11.56
C ASP A 168 -10.44 12.72 -11.35
N ARG A 169 -9.37 12.86 -10.58
CA ARG A 169 -8.74 14.11 -10.22
C ARG A 169 -7.23 13.95 -10.21
N ILE A 170 -6.55 14.96 -10.73
CA ILE A 170 -5.10 15.04 -10.75
C ILE A 170 -4.69 16.32 -10.03
N ASP A 171 -3.99 16.17 -8.92
CA ASP A 171 -3.27 17.27 -8.28
C ASP A 171 -1.77 17.08 -8.55
N PHE A 172 -1.20 17.91 -9.42
CA PHE A 172 0.24 17.97 -9.67
C PHE A 172 0.90 18.88 -8.64
N LEU A 173 1.67 18.29 -7.73
CA LEU A 173 2.56 19.02 -6.83
C LEU A 173 3.98 18.96 -7.36
N ILE A 174 4.41 20.05 -8.00
CA ILE A 174 5.53 20.00 -8.92
C ILE A 174 6.33 21.30 -8.87
N SER A 175 7.66 21.24 -8.87
CA SER A 175 8.51 22.40 -8.57
C SER A 175 8.96 23.22 -9.79
N PHE A 176 9.22 22.61 -10.93
CA PHE A 176 9.69 23.21 -12.21
C PHE A 176 9.36 22.24 -13.37
N ILE A 177 8.79 22.53 -14.60
CA ILE A 177 8.56 21.55 -15.78
C ILE A 177 9.23 21.89 -17.13
N LYS A 178 9.91 20.90 -17.76
CA LYS A 178 10.28 20.98 -19.20
C LYS A 178 9.06 20.85 -20.09
N TRP A 179 8.98 21.71 -21.10
CA TRP A 179 8.09 21.49 -22.24
C TRP A 179 8.27 20.11 -22.89
N SER A 180 9.53 19.66 -23.06
CA SER A 180 9.83 18.34 -23.61
C SER A 180 9.23 17.19 -22.78
N GLY A 181 9.15 17.33 -21.46
CA GLY A 181 8.51 16.35 -20.58
C GLY A 181 6.98 16.44 -20.64
N LEU A 182 6.43 17.66 -20.63
CA LEU A 182 4.98 17.86 -20.74
C LEU A 182 4.42 17.33 -22.06
N ARG A 183 5.16 17.50 -23.17
CA ARG A 183 4.77 17.01 -24.50
C ARG A 183 4.52 15.50 -24.53
N LEU A 184 5.16 14.74 -23.66
CA LEU A 184 4.98 13.28 -23.61
C LEU A 184 3.61 12.88 -23.06
N ILE A 185 2.96 13.71 -22.24
CA ILE A 185 1.71 13.40 -21.52
C ILE A 185 0.54 14.36 -21.86
N ILE A 186 0.79 15.37 -22.68
CA ILE A 186 -0.20 16.43 -22.95
C ILE A 186 -1.48 15.90 -23.59
N ASN A 187 -1.36 14.90 -24.47
CA ASN A 187 -2.51 14.31 -25.15
C ASN A 187 -3.43 13.58 -24.16
N GLU A 188 -2.85 12.87 -23.20
CA GLU A 188 -3.60 12.17 -22.16
C GLU A 188 -4.22 13.17 -21.18
N LEU A 189 -3.51 14.25 -20.82
CA LEU A 189 -4.07 15.34 -20.01
C LEU A 189 -5.25 16.02 -20.70
N THR A 190 -5.16 16.28 -22.00
CA THR A 190 -6.26 16.86 -22.79
C THR A 190 -7.46 15.91 -22.82
N LYS A 191 -7.24 14.60 -23.06
CA LYS A 191 -8.32 13.61 -23.01
C LYS A 191 -8.99 13.56 -21.64
N PHE A 192 -8.19 13.60 -20.57
CA PHE A 192 -8.68 13.60 -19.19
C PHE A 192 -9.55 14.83 -18.88
N THR A 193 -9.11 16.04 -19.23
CA THR A 193 -9.88 17.26 -18.95
C THR A 193 -11.12 17.38 -19.83
N MET A 194 -11.05 16.96 -21.11
CA MET A 194 -12.22 16.88 -21.99
C MET A 194 -13.26 15.87 -21.49
N GLY A 195 -12.82 14.81 -20.81
CA GLY A 195 -13.70 13.85 -20.13
C GLY A 195 -14.33 14.34 -18.82
N GLY A 196 -14.14 15.61 -18.46
CA GLY A 196 -14.65 16.20 -17.21
C GLY A 196 -13.74 16.03 -15.99
N GLY A 197 -12.53 15.49 -16.19
CA GLY A 197 -11.52 15.34 -15.14
C GLY A 197 -11.02 16.67 -14.59
N LYS A 198 -10.76 16.74 -13.29
CA LYS A 198 -10.27 17.95 -12.62
C LYS A 198 -8.75 17.93 -12.49
N LEU A 199 -8.06 18.84 -13.18
CA LEU A 199 -6.61 19.02 -13.10
C LEU A 199 -6.27 20.27 -12.28
N ARG A 200 -5.49 20.11 -11.21
CA ARG A 200 -4.89 21.20 -10.44
C ARG A 200 -3.38 21.12 -10.52
N VAL A 201 -2.73 22.24 -10.79
CA VAL A 201 -1.28 22.36 -10.76
C VAL A 201 -0.88 23.28 -9.62
N ILE A 202 -0.09 22.75 -8.68
CA ILE A 202 0.53 23.48 -7.59
C ILE A 202 2.02 23.53 -7.89
N THR A 203 2.49 24.72 -8.23
CA THR A 203 3.91 25.00 -8.45
C THR A 203 4.36 26.14 -7.58
N ARG A 204 5.63 26.10 -7.13
CA ARG A 204 6.26 27.30 -6.58
C ARG A 204 6.43 28.33 -7.70
N ARG A 205 6.36 29.62 -7.33
CA ARG A 205 6.25 30.78 -8.23
C ARG A 205 7.48 30.95 -9.13
N ASN A 206 7.58 30.09 -10.14
CA ASN A 206 8.54 30.20 -11.23
C ASN A 206 8.06 29.37 -12.43
N ILE A 207 6.86 29.68 -12.94
CA ILE A 207 6.60 29.51 -14.39
C ILE A 207 7.36 30.66 -15.05
N LEU A 208 8.69 30.61 -15.04
CA LEU A 208 9.50 31.50 -15.85
C LEU A 208 9.66 30.84 -17.20
N THR A 209 9.04 31.47 -18.19
CA THR A 209 9.75 31.93 -19.39
C THR A 209 11.24 31.55 -19.39
N GLY A 210 11.57 30.44 -20.05
CA GLY A 210 12.96 30.04 -20.28
C GLY A 210 13.35 28.73 -19.60
N SER A 211 13.52 27.70 -20.42
CA SER A 211 14.50 26.63 -20.23
C SER A 211 14.45 25.84 -18.91
N HIS A 212 13.57 24.85 -18.92
CA HIS A 212 13.84 23.46 -18.52
C HIS A 212 13.74 23.02 -17.04
N PHE A 213 13.23 21.79 -16.92
CA PHE A 213 13.22 20.74 -15.85
C PHE A 213 11.83 20.63 -15.17
N LEU A 214 11.26 19.40 -14.84
CA LEU A 214 10.14 18.76 -14.00
C LEU A 214 10.55 17.83 -12.84
N SER A 215 9.95 17.86 -11.65
CA SER A 215 9.78 16.64 -10.81
C SER A 215 8.30 16.41 -10.46
N PHE A 216 7.85 15.15 -10.51
CA PHE A 216 6.44 14.72 -10.43
C PHE A 216 6.11 13.94 -9.15
N ARG A 217 4.96 14.25 -8.53
CA ARG A 217 4.19 13.31 -7.70
C ARG A 217 2.72 13.43 -8.09
N VAL A 218 2.16 12.38 -8.67
CA VAL A 218 0.72 12.27 -8.93
C VAL A 218 0.08 11.67 -7.68
N ARG A 219 -0.90 12.39 -7.12
CA ARG A 219 -1.84 11.82 -6.15
C ARG A 219 -3.15 11.63 -6.89
N SER A 220 -3.41 10.41 -7.37
CA SER A 220 -4.75 10.03 -7.81
C SER A 220 -5.56 9.70 -6.55
N ARG A 221 -6.73 10.35 -6.41
CA ARG A 221 -7.67 10.07 -5.33
C ARG A 221 -8.98 9.64 -5.98
N THR A 222 -9.20 8.34 -6.07
CA THR A 222 -10.48 7.76 -6.48
C THR A 222 -11.42 7.87 -5.27
N LEU A 223 -12.04 9.03 -5.07
CA LEU A 223 -13.08 9.19 -4.06
C LEU A 223 -14.40 8.68 -4.66
N HIS A 224 -14.73 7.42 -4.40
CA HIS A 224 -16.12 6.99 -4.26
C HIS A 224 -16.30 6.48 -2.83
N GLY A 225 -16.46 7.44 -1.92
CA GLY A 225 -17.03 7.21 -0.61
C GLY A 225 -18.12 8.24 -0.46
N THR A 226 -19.38 7.82 -0.61
CA THR A 226 -20.47 8.47 0.09
C THR A 226 -20.06 8.60 1.55
N THR A 227 -19.90 9.82 2.02
CA THR A 227 -19.88 10.15 3.44
C THR A 227 -21.18 9.65 4.05
N SER A 228 -21.20 8.43 4.55
CA SER A 228 -21.97 8.11 5.74
C SER A 228 -21.12 8.58 6.91
N SER A 229 -21.49 9.74 7.46
CA SER A 229 -21.19 10.09 8.84
C SER A 229 -21.49 8.87 9.70
N VAL A 230 -20.45 8.27 10.25
CA VAL A 230 -20.55 7.51 11.49
C VAL A 230 -20.12 8.51 12.53
N ASP A 231 -21.10 9.08 13.20
CA ASP A 231 -20.89 9.88 14.40
C ASP A 231 -20.16 9.01 15.43
N PHE A 232 -19.11 9.56 16.03
CA PHE A 232 -18.49 9.04 17.25
C PHE A 232 -19.44 9.23 18.44
#